data_AF-A0A158RR16-F1
#
_entry.id   AF-A0A158RR16-F1
#
_cell.length_a   1.000
_cell.length_b   1.000
_cell.length_c   1.000
_cell.angle_alpha   90.00
_cell.angle_beta   90.00
_cell.angle_gamma   90.00
#
_symmetry.space_group_name_H-M   'P 1'
#
loop_
_entity.id
_entity.type
_entity.pdbx_description
1 polymer ?
#
loop_
_entity_poly.entity_id
_entity_poly.type
_entity_poly.pdbx_seq_one_letter_code
_entity_poly.pdbx_strand_id
1 'polypeptide(L)'
;MELKLEGCSNAGWSLTEFRKEQILKLYGWVENNKGRRKTYKQIQEEIEATCEGLDSSKVRMIVPFLRKMGYIQSGGFEQKNALINLNDFFTQQGKAYIEYLKLSKKTSVLERKDINNKLSEIDTLFNIMNMINLVLNGEEVYIDCINFLKEYETMDKNEFFIMTTIRKEYLGNEYTRELRRVITEYRNNKFNKIEITKHANSYGYVKKFLIETNLLFEYNGNLKLNDKYSYILDGIK
;
A
#
# COMPACT_ATOMS: atom_id res chain seq x y z
N MET A 1 -13.25 7.16 31.32
CA MET A 1 -11.89 7.43 30.80
C MET A 1 -11.98 7.88 29.34
N GLU A 2 -11.23 8.90 28.93
CA GLU A 2 -11.17 9.37 27.54
C GLU A 2 -9.91 8.82 26.87
N LEU A 3 -10.03 8.36 25.62
CA LEU A 3 -8.92 7.85 24.82
C LEU A 3 -8.75 8.70 23.57
N LYS A 4 -7.58 9.32 23.43
CA LYS A 4 -7.20 10.10 22.25
C LYS A 4 -6.27 9.26 21.38
N LEU A 5 -6.62 9.09 20.13
CA LEU A 5 -5.94 8.21 19.19
C LEU A 5 -5.48 8.95 17.95
N GLU A 6 -4.40 8.47 17.35
CA GLU A 6 -3.84 9.00 16.12
C GLU A 6 -3.57 7.88 15.11
N GLY A 7 -3.86 8.16 13.83
CA GLY A 7 -3.47 7.29 12.74
C GLY A 7 -1.98 7.38 12.40
N CYS A 8 -1.53 6.47 11.52
CA CYS A 8 -0.21 6.54 10.90
C CYS A 8 -0.20 7.54 9.73
N SER A 9 0.95 8.14 9.47
CA SER A 9 1.18 8.86 8.21
C SER A 9 1.38 7.82 7.11
N ASN A 10 0.43 7.74 6.17
CA ASN A 10 0.52 6.85 5.02
C ASN A 10 0.19 7.67 3.76
N ALA A 11 0.90 7.38 2.66
CA ALA A 11 0.75 8.10 1.40
C ALA A 11 -0.66 7.95 0.76
N GLY A 12 -1.51 7.08 1.30
CA GLY A 12 -2.92 7.00 0.96
C GLY A 12 -3.17 6.40 -0.42
N TRP A 13 -2.39 5.38 -0.79
CA TRP A 13 -2.47 4.76 -2.11
C TRP A 13 -3.07 3.35 -2.07
N SER A 14 -3.77 3.00 -3.15
CA SER A 14 -4.45 1.71 -3.37
C SER A 14 -4.20 1.25 -4.81
N LEU A 15 -4.32 -0.05 -5.07
CA LEU A 15 -4.18 -0.68 -6.38
C LEU A 15 -5.55 -0.90 -7.05
N THR A 16 -6.44 0.10 -6.97
CA THR A 16 -7.71 0.05 -7.74
C THR A 16 -7.44 -0.05 -9.23
N GLU A 17 -8.43 -0.53 -10.00
CA GLU A 17 -8.35 -0.53 -11.47
C GLU A 17 -8.03 0.85 -12.04
N PHE A 18 -8.67 1.91 -11.53
CA PHE A 18 -8.34 3.28 -11.92
C PHE A 18 -6.87 3.66 -11.67
N ARG A 19 -6.28 3.20 -10.55
CA ARG A 19 -4.86 3.45 -10.25
C ARG A 19 -3.94 2.60 -11.13
N LYS A 20 -4.29 1.35 -11.42
CA LYS A 20 -3.58 0.48 -12.37
C LYS A 20 -3.54 1.11 -13.77
N GLU A 21 -4.63 1.73 -14.21
CA GLU A 21 -4.65 2.46 -15.48
C GLU A 21 -3.71 3.67 -15.48
N GLN A 22 -3.64 4.41 -14.37
CA GLN A 22 -2.70 5.52 -14.24
C GLN A 22 -1.23 5.06 -14.27
N ILE A 23 -0.93 3.89 -13.71
CA ILE A 23 0.40 3.28 -13.79
C ILE A 23 0.74 2.93 -15.25
N LEU A 24 -0.21 2.38 -16.01
CA LEU A 24 -0.03 2.12 -17.44
C LEU A 24 0.18 3.40 -18.26
N LYS A 25 -0.54 4.49 -17.94
CA LYS A 25 -0.33 5.81 -18.57
C LYS A 25 1.06 6.38 -18.27
N LEU A 26 1.50 6.31 -17.00
CA LEU A 26 2.84 6.71 -16.60
C LEU A 26 3.89 5.92 -17.39
N TYR A 27 3.72 4.60 -17.50
CA TYR A 27 4.62 3.76 -18.30
C TYR A 27 4.66 4.18 -19.77
N GLY A 28 3.50 4.37 -20.41
CA GLY A 28 3.43 4.83 -21.80
C GLY A 28 4.14 6.16 -22.03
N TRP A 29 3.98 7.11 -21.10
CA TRP A 29 4.67 8.39 -21.18
C TRP A 29 6.20 8.24 -21.07
N VAL A 30 6.68 7.41 -20.13
CA VAL A 30 8.12 7.14 -19.95
C VAL A 30 8.71 6.52 -21.20
N GLU A 31 8.04 5.52 -21.79
CA GLU A 31 8.48 4.86 -23.02
C GLU A 31 8.61 5.86 -24.19
N ASN A 32 7.63 6.76 -24.34
CA ASN A 32 7.65 7.82 -25.36
C ASN A 32 8.74 8.88 -25.12
N ASN A 33 9.34 8.91 -23.94
CA ASN A 33 10.36 9.87 -23.54
C ASN A 33 11.72 9.20 -23.27
N LYS A 34 11.92 7.95 -23.69
CA LYS A 34 13.23 7.28 -23.63
C LYS A 34 14.33 8.11 -24.29
N GLY A 35 15.56 7.94 -23.80
CA GLY A 35 16.73 8.71 -24.20
C GLY A 35 16.84 10.08 -23.53
N ARG A 36 15.81 10.53 -22.79
CA ARG A 36 15.81 11.82 -22.09
C ARG A 36 16.21 11.65 -20.62
N ARG A 37 16.77 12.72 -20.07
CA ARG A 37 16.97 12.91 -18.63
C ARG A 37 16.13 14.09 -18.18
N LYS A 38 15.37 13.93 -17.11
CA LYS A 38 14.44 14.95 -16.61
C LYS A 38 14.48 15.01 -15.10
N THR A 39 14.29 16.21 -14.54
CA THR A 39 14.03 16.35 -13.10
C THR A 39 12.65 15.82 -12.77
N TYR A 40 12.41 15.44 -11.52
CA TYR A 40 11.09 14.96 -11.12
C TYR A 40 9.99 16.02 -11.29
N LYS A 41 10.33 17.31 -11.16
CA LYS A 41 9.40 18.42 -11.41
C LYS A 41 9.01 18.49 -12.90
N GLN A 42 9.97 18.38 -13.81
CA GLN A 42 9.69 18.35 -15.25
C GLN A 42 8.83 17.15 -15.64
N ILE A 43 9.08 15.97 -15.04
CA ILE A 43 8.23 14.79 -15.27
C ILE A 43 6.78 15.09 -14.88
N GLN A 44 6.56 15.72 -13.71
CA GLN A 44 5.21 16.08 -13.26
C GLN A 44 4.52 17.08 -14.20
N GLU A 45 5.23 18.15 -14.59
CA GLU A 45 4.71 19.21 -15.46
C GLU A 45 4.37 18.69 -16.86
N GLU A 46 5.25 17.89 -17.46
CA GLU A 46 5.03 17.34 -18.80
C GLU A 46 3.91 16.29 -18.82
N ILE A 47 3.80 15.45 -17.78
CA ILE A 47 2.70 14.50 -17.66
C ILE A 47 1.37 15.23 -17.54
N GLU A 48 1.29 16.25 -16.68
CA GLU A 48 0.06 17.05 -16.53
C GLU A 48 -0.35 17.73 -17.84
N ALA A 49 0.61 18.17 -18.64
CA ALA A 49 0.34 18.79 -19.94
C ALA A 49 -0.05 17.78 -21.05
N THR A 50 0.33 16.51 -20.95
CA THR A 50 0.26 15.55 -22.08
C THR A 50 -0.57 14.31 -21.82
N CYS A 51 -0.88 13.98 -20.57
CA CYS A 51 -1.53 12.72 -20.19
C CYS A 51 -2.87 12.97 -19.50
N GLU A 52 -3.97 12.83 -20.26
CA GLU A 52 -5.31 12.93 -19.70
C GLU A 52 -5.53 11.93 -18.55
N GLY A 53 -6.07 12.41 -17.43
CA GLY A 53 -6.36 11.59 -16.24
C GLY A 53 -5.15 11.28 -15.35
N LEU A 54 -3.96 11.83 -15.65
CA LEU A 54 -2.76 11.76 -14.82
C LEU A 54 -2.16 13.17 -14.65
N ASP A 55 -2.41 13.80 -13.50
CA ASP A 55 -1.89 15.12 -13.16
C ASP A 55 -0.67 15.06 -12.24
N SER A 56 -0.03 16.21 -11.98
CA SER A 56 1.15 16.30 -11.11
C SER A 56 0.89 15.80 -9.68
N SER A 57 -0.31 16.00 -9.14
CA SER A 57 -0.69 15.50 -7.80
C SER A 57 -0.68 13.97 -7.77
N LYS A 58 -1.29 13.34 -8.77
CA LYS A 58 -1.30 11.87 -8.93
C LYS A 58 0.11 11.33 -9.15
N VAL A 59 0.94 11.98 -9.95
CA VAL A 59 2.35 11.58 -10.13
C VAL A 59 3.14 11.66 -8.81
N ARG A 60 2.89 12.69 -7.99
CA ARG A 60 3.46 12.83 -6.63
C ARG A 60 3.05 11.74 -5.66
N MET A 61 1.93 11.07 -5.91
CA MET A 61 1.50 9.91 -5.11
C MET A 61 2.00 8.59 -5.69
N ILE A 62 1.84 8.38 -7.01
CA ILE A 62 2.16 7.13 -7.71
C ILE A 62 3.64 6.82 -7.64
N VAL A 63 4.49 7.78 -8.01
CA VAL A 63 5.92 7.49 -8.19
C VAL A 63 6.58 7.09 -6.87
N PRO A 64 6.40 7.81 -5.75
CA PRO A 64 6.95 7.36 -4.47
C PRO A 64 6.41 6.00 -4.04
N PHE A 65 5.14 5.71 -4.29
CA PHE A 65 4.55 4.43 -3.93
C PHE A 65 5.13 3.26 -4.75
N LEU A 66 5.23 3.41 -6.08
CA LEU A 66 5.86 2.42 -6.95
C LEU A 66 7.35 2.24 -6.66
N ARG A 67 8.04 3.30 -6.19
CA ARG A 67 9.43 3.18 -5.71
C ARG A 67 9.50 2.31 -4.45
N LYS A 68 8.63 2.53 -3.46
CA LYS A 68 8.55 1.68 -2.27
C LYS A 68 8.17 0.23 -2.59
N MET A 69 7.42 0.00 -3.66
CA MET A 69 7.14 -1.35 -4.17
C MET A 69 8.27 -1.96 -5.01
N GLY A 70 9.37 -1.23 -5.26
CA GLY A 70 10.51 -1.72 -6.04
C GLY A 70 10.29 -1.71 -7.56
N TYR A 71 9.28 -1.01 -8.07
CA TYR A 71 8.97 -0.96 -9.50
C TYR A 71 9.63 0.19 -10.26
N ILE A 72 10.03 1.25 -9.56
CA ILE A 72 10.75 2.40 -10.11
C ILE A 72 12.13 2.47 -9.46
N GLN A 73 13.16 2.79 -10.25
CA GLN A 73 14.51 3.01 -9.73
C GLN A 73 14.54 4.17 -8.73
N SER A 74 15.38 4.04 -7.70
CA SER A 74 15.60 5.14 -6.75
C SER A 74 16.53 6.24 -7.29
N GLY A 75 17.33 5.92 -8.31
CA GLY A 75 18.29 6.83 -8.94
C GLY A 75 17.65 8.11 -9.45
N GLY A 76 18.18 9.26 -9.03
CA GLY A 76 17.72 10.59 -9.45
C GLY A 76 16.59 11.18 -8.59
N PHE A 77 16.21 10.52 -7.50
CA PHE A 77 15.23 11.02 -6.54
C PHE A 77 15.85 11.41 -5.18
N GLU A 78 17.16 11.26 -5.03
CA GLU A 78 17.88 11.50 -3.76
C GLU A 78 18.02 12.98 -3.44
N GLN A 79 18.05 13.82 -4.48
CA GLN A 79 18.27 15.26 -4.34
C GLN A 79 17.22 16.06 -5.11
N LYS A 80 16.91 17.24 -4.57
CA LYS A 80 16.07 18.22 -5.26
C LYS A 80 16.73 18.60 -6.58
N ASN A 81 15.99 18.46 -7.69
CA ASN A 81 16.46 18.70 -9.07
C ASN A 81 17.49 17.70 -9.62
N ALA A 82 17.68 16.54 -8.99
CA ALA A 82 18.44 15.47 -9.63
C ALA A 82 17.77 15.03 -10.95
N LEU A 83 18.62 14.69 -11.92
CA LEU A 83 18.17 14.22 -13.23
C LEU A 83 17.91 12.71 -13.17
N ILE A 84 16.69 12.32 -13.51
CA ILE A 84 16.26 10.93 -13.61
C ILE A 84 16.46 10.48 -15.06
N ASN A 85 17.13 9.34 -15.23
CA ASN A 85 17.30 8.71 -16.54
C ASN A 85 16.04 7.91 -16.90
N LEU A 86 15.35 8.29 -17.99
CA LEU A 86 14.10 7.63 -18.38
C LEU A 86 14.30 6.28 -19.06
N ASN A 87 15.51 5.92 -19.49
CA ASN A 87 15.78 4.59 -20.08
C ASN A 87 15.57 3.46 -19.06
N ASP A 88 15.95 3.73 -17.82
CA ASP A 88 15.97 2.74 -16.74
C ASP A 88 14.95 3.08 -15.66
N PHE A 89 13.98 3.97 -15.93
CA PHE A 89 13.03 4.45 -14.92
C PHE A 89 12.31 3.32 -14.17
N PHE A 90 11.83 2.31 -14.90
CA PHE A 90 11.24 1.10 -14.33
C PHE A 90 12.27 0.00 -14.15
N THR A 91 12.23 -0.67 -13.00
CA THR A 91 13.02 -1.87 -12.72
C THR A 91 12.56 -3.05 -13.58
N GLN A 92 13.31 -4.17 -13.59
CA GLN A 92 12.85 -5.39 -14.27
C GLN A 92 11.54 -5.91 -13.69
N GLN A 93 11.40 -5.87 -12.36
CA GLN A 93 10.18 -6.22 -11.63
C GLN A 93 9.04 -5.26 -12.01
N GLY A 94 9.32 -3.96 -12.12
CA GLY A 94 8.33 -2.96 -12.57
C GLY A 94 7.84 -3.25 -13.97
N LYS A 95 8.74 -3.57 -14.90
CA LYS A 95 8.37 -3.96 -16.28
C LYS A 95 7.51 -5.22 -16.30
N ALA A 96 7.86 -6.25 -15.50
CA ALA A 96 7.05 -7.45 -15.37
C ALA A 96 5.64 -7.16 -14.83
N TYR A 97 5.53 -6.30 -13.81
CA TYR A 97 4.24 -5.85 -13.28
C TYR A 97 3.41 -5.11 -14.33
N ILE A 98 4.02 -4.23 -15.13
CA ILE A 98 3.35 -3.54 -16.23
C ILE A 98 2.80 -4.52 -17.27
N GLU A 99 3.56 -5.53 -17.66
CA GLU A 99 3.09 -6.55 -18.62
C GLU A 99 1.93 -7.36 -18.03
N TYR A 100 1.98 -7.69 -16.74
CA TYR A 100 0.85 -8.29 -16.04
C TYR A 100 -0.39 -7.39 -16.09
N LEU A 101 -0.28 -6.10 -15.79
CA LEU A 101 -1.41 -5.16 -15.85
C LEU A 101 -2.02 -5.08 -17.26
N LYS A 102 -1.18 -5.07 -18.30
CA LYS A 102 -1.64 -5.10 -19.70
C LYS A 102 -2.37 -6.40 -20.03
N LEU A 103 -1.84 -7.54 -19.59
CA LEU A 103 -2.46 -8.85 -19.81
C LEU A 103 -3.80 -8.93 -19.10
N SER A 104 -3.84 -8.64 -17.80
CA SER A 104 -5.04 -8.67 -16.96
C SER A 104 -6.18 -7.85 -17.54
N LYS A 105 -5.89 -6.65 -18.06
CA LYS A 105 -6.88 -5.79 -18.73
C LYS A 105 -7.45 -6.38 -20.02
N LYS A 106 -6.67 -7.15 -20.79
CA LYS A 106 -7.13 -7.77 -22.05
C LYS A 106 -7.94 -9.02 -21.79
N THR A 107 -7.55 -9.80 -20.79
CA THR A 107 -8.11 -11.12 -20.49
C THR A 107 -9.39 -11.07 -19.69
N SER A 108 -9.62 -10.01 -18.90
CA SER A 108 -10.87 -9.80 -18.18
C SER A 108 -12.10 -9.79 -19.10
N VAL A 109 -11.90 -9.52 -20.40
CA VAL A 109 -12.94 -9.47 -21.44
C VAL A 109 -13.23 -10.86 -22.05
N LEU A 110 -12.36 -11.86 -21.84
CA LEU A 110 -12.43 -13.14 -22.55
C LEU A 110 -13.32 -14.20 -21.88
N GLU A 111 -13.87 -13.95 -20.68
CA GLU A 111 -14.70 -14.88 -19.88
C GLU A 111 -14.13 -16.32 -19.74
N ARG A 112 -12.81 -16.49 -19.88
CA ARG A 112 -12.13 -17.80 -19.78
C ARG A 112 -11.67 -18.08 -18.36
N LYS A 113 -12.39 -18.98 -17.68
CA LYS A 113 -12.17 -19.32 -16.26
C LYS A 113 -10.75 -19.81 -15.95
N ASP A 114 -10.18 -20.64 -16.81
CA ASP A 114 -8.82 -21.18 -16.67
C ASP A 114 -7.74 -20.08 -16.73
N ILE A 115 -7.88 -19.13 -17.67
CA ILE A 115 -6.98 -17.98 -17.79
C ILE A 115 -7.14 -17.04 -16.60
N ASN A 116 -8.38 -16.76 -16.20
CA ASN A 116 -8.67 -15.89 -15.05
C ASN A 116 -8.09 -16.46 -13.75
N ASN A 117 -8.14 -17.78 -13.55
CA ASN A 117 -7.52 -18.44 -12.40
C ASN A 117 -5.99 -18.25 -12.40
N LYS A 118 -5.31 -18.47 -13.53
CA LYS A 118 -3.86 -18.24 -13.66
C LYS A 118 -3.47 -16.78 -13.40
N LEU A 119 -4.28 -15.83 -13.86
CA LEU A 119 -4.03 -14.42 -13.59
C LEU A 119 -4.24 -14.06 -12.13
N SER A 120 -5.21 -14.68 -11.46
CA SER A 120 -5.41 -14.51 -10.02
C SER A 120 -4.22 -15.05 -9.19
N GLU A 121 -3.60 -16.14 -9.63
CA GLU A 121 -2.35 -16.64 -9.03
C GLU A 121 -1.20 -15.65 -9.21
N ILE A 122 -1.04 -15.09 -10.41
CA ILE A 122 -0.01 -14.06 -10.69
C ILE A 122 -0.27 -12.78 -9.88
N ASP A 123 -1.52 -12.33 -9.81
CA ASP A 123 -1.93 -11.17 -8.99
C ASP A 123 -1.56 -11.38 -7.52
N THR A 124 -1.82 -12.58 -7.00
CA THR A 124 -1.46 -12.96 -5.64
C THR A 124 0.05 -12.81 -5.43
N LEU A 125 0.89 -13.30 -6.35
CA LEU A 125 2.35 -13.15 -6.24
C LEU A 125 2.78 -11.68 -6.22
N PHE A 126 2.20 -10.83 -7.07
CA PHE A 126 2.49 -9.39 -7.04
C PHE A 126 2.03 -8.73 -5.75
N ASN A 127 0.86 -9.10 -5.21
CA ASN A 127 0.35 -8.59 -3.94
C ASN A 127 1.28 -8.96 -2.78
N ILE A 128 1.82 -10.17 -2.78
CA ILE A 128 2.84 -10.62 -1.81
C ILE A 128 4.11 -9.77 -1.94
N MET A 129 4.66 -9.66 -3.15
CA MET A 129 5.87 -8.88 -3.39
C MET A 129 5.71 -7.41 -3.01
N ASN A 130 4.56 -6.82 -3.34
CA ASN A 130 4.17 -5.47 -2.95
C ASN A 130 4.26 -5.27 -1.45
N MET A 131 3.67 -6.19 -0.69
CA MET A 131 3.65 -6.15 0.78
C MET A 131 5.03 -6.28 1.37
N ILE A 132 5.82 -7.26 0.91
CA ILE A 132 7.22 -7.44 1.33
C ILE A 132 8.00 -6.15 1.10
N ASN A 133 7.93 -5.57 -0.10
CA ASN A 133 8.68 -4.37 -0.44
C ASN A 133 8.22 -3.16 0.36
N LEU A 134 6.91 -2.99 0.60
CA LEU A 134 6.40 -1.90 1.44
C LEU A 134 6.95 -1.99 2.87
N VAL A 135 6.93 -3.18 3.47
CA VAL A 135 7.46 -3.40 4.83
C VAL A 135 8.96 -3.12 4.86
N LEU A 136 9.74 -3.66 3.92
CA LEU A 136 11.19 -3.42 3.82
C LEU A 136 11.54 -1.94 3.56
N ASN A 137 10.60 -1.15 3.04
CA ASN A 137 10.74 0.30 2.82
C ASN A 137 10.07 1.14 3.93
N GLY A 138 9.84 0.57 5.12
CA GLY A 138 9.44 1.28 6.33
C GLY A 138 7.93 1.54 6.48
N GLU A 139 7.08 0.86 5.70
CA GLU A 139 5.62 0.90 5.89
C GLU A 139 5.16 -0.22 6.83
N GLU A 140 5.63 -0.19 8.08
CA GLU A 140 5.39 -1.24 9.09
C GLU A 140 3.91 -1.43 9.44
N VAL A 141 3.06 -0.41 9.23
CA VAL A 141 1.62 -0.49 9.56
C VAL A 141 0.93 -1.69 8.90
N TYR A 142 1.37 -2.07 7.70
CA TYR A 142 0.79 -3.20 6.99
C TYR A 142 1.10 -4.52 7.70
N ILE A 143 2.33 -4.73 8.19
CA ILE A 143 2.68 -5.95 8.96
C ILE A 143 2.09 -5.90 10.37
N ASP A 144 2.01 -4.71 10.99
CA ASP A 144 1.38 -4.54 12.30
C ASP A 144 -0.09 -4.95 12.27
N CYS A 145 -0.84 -4.60 11.21
CA CYS A 145 -2.22 -5.08 11.03
C CYS A 145 -2.31 -6.60 10.97
N ILE A 146 -1.40 -7.26 10.26
CA ILE A 146 -1.39 -8.72 10.14
C ILE A 146 -1.05 -9.37 11.49
N ASN A 147 -0.03 -8.87 12.19
CA ASN A 147 0.36 -9.37 13.50
C ASN A 147 -0.73 -9.18 14.55
N PHE A 148 -1.39 -8.02 14.54
CA PHE A 148 -2.55 -7.75 15.39
C PHE A 148 -3.64 -8.80 15.15
N LEU A 149 -4.00 -9.06 13.90
CA LEU A 149 -5.08 -10.00 13.58
C LEU A 149 -4.70 -11.45 13.87
N LYS A 150 -3.41 -11.82 13.87
CA LYS A 150 -2.95 -13.12 14.35
C LYS A 150 -3.17 -13.30 15.86
N GLU A 151 -3.04 -12.23 16.63
CA GLU A 151 -3.22 -12.26 18.09
C GLU A 151 -4.69 -12.10 18.51
N TYR A 152 -5.45 -11.24 17.84
CA TYR A 152 -6.79 -10.80 18.27
C TYR A 152 -7.95 -11.23 17.35
N GLU A 153 -7.66 -11.96 16.28
CA GLU A 153 -8.55 -12.51 15.24
C GLU A 153 -9.29 -11.50 14.36
N THR A 154 -9.78 -10.41 14.95
CA THR A 154 -10.51 -9.33 14.28
C THR A 154 -10.01 -7.97 14.71
N MET A 155 -10.11 -6.99 13.82
CA MET A 155 -9.74 -5.59 14.07
C MET A 155 -10.86 -4.66 13.62
N ASP A 156 -11.37 -3.83 14.53
CA ASP A 156 -12.24 -2.71 14.19
C ASP A 156 -11.45 -1.41 13.91
N LYS A 157 -12.17 -0.35 13.53
CA LYS A 157 -11.56 0.95 13.24
C LYS A 157 -10.80 1.54 14.43
N ASN A 158 -11.34 1.45 15.65
CA ASN A 158 -10.71 2.00 16.84
C ASN A 158 -9.50 1.18 17.25
N GLU A 159 -9.55 -0.15 17.13
CA GLU A 159 -8.42 -1.04 17.38
C GLU A 159 -7.25 -0.75 16.44
N PHE A 160 -7.51 -0.45 15.17
CA PHE A 160 -6.48 0.07 14.26
C PHE A 160 -5.83 1.36 14.81
N PHE A 161 -6.63 2.31 15.26
CA PHE A 161 -6.10 3.57 15.80
C PHE A 161 -5.39 3.41 17.14
N ILE A 162 -5.81 2.46 17.98
CA ILE A 162 -5.09 2.07 19.21
C ILE A 162 -3.72 1.53 18.83
N MET A 163 -3.67 0.57 17.90
CA MET A 163 -2.43 -0.03 17.41
C MET A 163 -1.45 1.04 16.89
N THR A 164 -1.91 1.95 16.01
CA THR A 164 -1.05 3.00 15.47
C THR A 164 -0.64 4.06 16.49
N THR A 165 -1.44 4.29 17.53
CA THR A 165 -1.10 5.22 18.61
C THR A 165 0.01 4.65 19.49
N ILE A 166 -0.16 3.40 19.96
CA ILE A 166 0.82 2.73 20.83
C ILE A 166 2.15 2.52 20.10
N ARG A 167 2.13 2.25 18.78
CA ARG A 167 3.35 2.09 17.96
C ARG A 167 4.22 3.34 17.89
N LYS A 168 3.66 4.54 18.10
CA LYS A 168 4.44 5.80 18.12
C LYS A 168 5.26 5.96 19.40
N GLU A 169 4.77 5.40 20.50
CA GLU A 169 5.34 5.59 21.83
C GLU A 169 6.22 4.43 22.27
N TYR A 170 5.91 3.22 21.80
CA TYR A 170 6.56 2.00 22.26
C TYR A 170 7.00 1.12 21.09
N LEU A 171 8.08 0.35 21.31
CA LEU A 171 8.62 -0.63 20.36
C LEU A 171 8.84 -1.98 21.05
N GLY A 172 8.99 -3.05 20.25
CA GLY A 172 9.34 -4.39 20.74
C GLY A 172 8.38 -4.94 21.81
N ASN A 173 8.94 -5.49 22.89
CA ASN A 173 8.14 -6.12 23.95
C ASN A 173 7.24 -5.14 24.70
N GLU A 174 7.67 -3.88 24.83
CA GLU A 174 6.88 -2.86 25.51
C GLU A 174 5.65 -2.48 24.69
N TYR A 175 5.81 -2.35 23.37
CA TYR A 175 4.70 -2.18 22.43
C TYR A 175 3.65 -3.29 22.59
N THR A 176 4.08 -4.56 22.58
CA THR A 176 3.17 -5.71 22.73
C THR A 176 2.43 -5.67 24.07
N ARG A 177 3.14 -5.34 25.17
CA ARG A 177 2.55 -5.26 26.51
C ARG A 177 1.49 -4.17 26.59
N GLU A 178 1.81 -2.95 26.15
CA GLU A 178 0.87 -1.82 26.22
C GLU A 178 -0.31 -2.00 25.27
N LEU A 179 -0.07 -2.52 24.06
CA LEU A 179 -1.14 -2.82 23.11
C LEU A 179 -2.14 -3.81 23.72
N ARG A 180 -1.65 -4.93 24.29
CA ARG A 180 -2.51 -5.92 24.93
C ARG A 180 -3.33 -5.34 26.08
N ARG A 181 -2.71 -4.50 26.91
CA ARG A 181 -3.40 -3.82 28.01
C ARG A 181 -4.53 -2.95 27.47
N VAL A 182 -4.25 -2.05 26.53
CA VAL A 182 -5.23 -1.07 26.02
C VAL A 182 -6.35 -1.75 25.21
N ILE A 183 -6.04 -2.77 24.40
CA ILE A 183 -7.06 -3.57 23.69
C ILE A 183 -7.97 -4.30 24.67
N THR A 184 -7.42 -4.87 25.74
CA THR A 184 -8.23 -5.51 26.79
C THR A 184 -9.14 -4.51 27.49
N GLU A 185 -8.65 -3.31 27.79
CA GLU A 185 -9.47 -2.24 28.37
C GLU A 185 -10.57 -1.78 27.40
N TYR A 186 -10.25 -1.68 26.11
CA TYR A 186 -11.18 -1.30 25.04
C TYR A 186 -12.31 -2.31 24.88
N ARG A 187 -11.99 -3.60 24.70
CA ARG A 187 -12.97 -4.68 24.55
C ARG A 187 -13.86 -4.86 25.79
N ASN A 188 -13.37 -4.47 26.97
CA ASN A 188 -14.14 -4.45 28.22
C ASN A 188 -14.90 -3.13 28.45
N ASN A 189 -15.02 -2.27 27.45
CA ASN A 189 -15.76 -1.00 27.50
C ASN A 189 -15.30 -0.04 28.62
N LYS A 190 -14.00 -0.02 28.94
CA LYS A 190 -13.46 0.87 30.00
C LYS A 190 -13.27 2.33 29.56
N PHE A 191 -13.40 2.61 28.26
CA PHE A 191 -13.33 3.97 27.71
C PHE A 191 -14.74 4.50 27.42
N ASN A 192 -15.03 5.69 27.93
CA ASN A 192 -16.35 6.33 27.78
C ASN A 192 -16.40 7.24 26.54
N LYS A 193 -15.23 7.64 26.04
CA LYS A 193 -15.08 8.50 24.86
C LYS A 193 -13.81 8.11 24.13
N ILE A 194 -13.90 7.96 22.82
CA ILE A 194 -12.77 7.70 21.92
C ILE A 194 -12.76 8.81 20.87
N GLU A 195 -11.62 9.46 20.70
CA GLU A 195 -11.44 10.57 19.78
C GLU A 195 -10.21 10.33 18.88
N ILE A 196 -10.40 10.44 17.56
CA ILE A 196 -9.30 10.34 16.59
C ILE A 196 -8.84 11.77 16.26
N THR A 197 -7.67 12.16 16.76
CA THR A 197 -7.20 13.56 16.72
C THR A 197 -6.34 13.86 15.49
N LYS A 198 -5.70 12.84 14.89
CA LYS A 198 -4.86 13.00 13.69
C LYS A 198 -4.95 11.82 12.74
N HIS A 199 -4.69 12.09 11.46
CA HIS A 199 -4.61 11.09 10.38
C HIS A 199 -5.82 10.14 10.29
N ALA A 200 -7.04 10.65 10.49
CA ALA A 200 -8.27 9.85 10.49
C ALA A 200 -8.52 9.07 9.18
N ASN A 201 -7.94 9.51 8.07
CA ASN A 201 -8.07 8.85 6.77
C ASN A 201 -7.17 7.61 6.61
N SER A 202 -6.18 7.43 7.48
CA SER A 202 -5.20 6.33 7.39
C SER A 202 -5.85 4.95 7.42
N TYR A 203 -6.84 4.73 8.30
CA TYR A 203 -7.59 3.48 8.36
C TYR A 203 -8.20 3.12 7.00
N GLY A 204 -8.88 4.07 6.35
CA GLY A 204 -9.53 3.84 5.06
C GLY A 204 -8.53 3.44 3.97
N TYR A 205 -7.36 4.07 3.94
CA TYR A 205 -6.32 3.77 2.96
C TYR A 205 -5.66 2.40 3.21
N VAL A 206 -5.25 2.13 4.44
CA VAL A 206 -4.60 0.87 4.81
C VAL A 206 -5.56 -0.31 4.65
N LYS A 207 -6.80 -0.18 5.15
CA LYS A 207 -7.87 -1.17 4.97
C LYS A 207 -8.06 -1.50 3.49
N LYS A 208 -8.23 -0.48 2.65
CA LYS A 208 -8.50 -0.68 1.23
C LYS A 208 -7.38 -1.44 0.53
N PHE A 209 -6.13 -1.06 0.79
CA PHE A 209 -4.98 -1.74 0.20
C PHE A 209 -4.85 -3.20 0.68
N LEU A 210 -5.04 -3.47 1.98
CA LEU A 210 -4.97 -4.83 2.52
C LEU A 210 -6.11 -5.75 2.01
N ILE A 211 -7.27 -5.19 1.71
CA ILE A 211 -8.38 -5.91 1.07
C ILE A 211 -8.07 -6.17 -0.41
N GLU A 212 -7.58 -5.16 -1.15
CA GLU A 212 -7.22 -5.30 -2.56
C GLU A 212 -6.11 -6.34 -2.79
N THR A 213 -5.21 -6.51 -1.82
CA THR A 213 -4.17 -7.54 -1.85
C THR A 213 -4.68 -8.94 -1.48
N ASN A 214 -5.98 -9.09 -1.17
CA ASN A 214 -6.63 -10.30 -0.65
C ASN A 214 -6.06 -10.85 0.67
N LEU A 215 -5.18 -10.09 1.34
CA LEU A 215 -4.61 -10.51 2.63
C LEU A 215 -5.64 -10.41 3.76
N LEU A 216 -6.49 -9.39 3.70
CA LEU A 216 -7.59 -9.19 4.63
C LEU A 216 -8.93 -9.21 3.90
N PHE A 217 -9.99 -9.52 4.65
CA PHE A 217 -11.36 -9.32 4.20
C PHE A 217 -12.20 -8.69 5.30
N GLU A 218 -13.35 -8.14 4.90
CA GLU A 218 -14.30 -7.55 5.84
C GLU A 218 -15.31 -8.62 6.29
N TYR A 219 -15.47 -8.76 7.60
CA TYR A 219 -16.36 -9.71 8.25
C TYR A 219 -17.11 -9.00 9.38
N ASN A 220 -18.43 -8.87 9.26
CA ASN A 220 -19.29 -8.21 10.24
C ASN A 220 -18.82 -6.79 10.64
N GLY A 221 -18.31 -6.02 9.67
CA GLY A 221 -17.79 -4.66 9.90
C GLY A 221 -16.37 -4.57 10.46
N ASN A 222 -15.74 -5.72 10.72
CA ASN A 222 -14.35 -5.82 11.19
C ASN A 222 -13.44 -6.37 10.10
N LEU A 223 -12.14 -6.12 10.22
CA LEU A 223 -11.12 -6.76 9.40
C LEU A 223 -10.77 -8.13 9.97
N LYS A 224 -10.55 -9.10 9.09
CA LYS A 224 -10.06 -10.44 9.42
C LYS A 224 -9.00 -10.90 8.43
N LEU A 225 -8.04 -11.70 8.91
CA LEU A 225 -7.03 -12.33 8.06
C LEU A 225 -7.65 -13.36 7.13
N ASN A 226 -7.20 -13.35 5.89
CA ASN A 226 -7.42 -14.46 4.98
C ASN A 226 -6.46 -15.61 5.36
N ASP A 227 -7.00 -16.68 5.93
CA ASP A 227 -6.21 -17.82 6.42
C ASP A 227 -5.28 -18.41 5.36
N LYS A 228 -5.70 -18.37 4.08
CA LYS A 228 -4.91 -18.82 2.94
C LYS A 228 -3.56 -18.10 2.83
N TYR A 229 -3.46 -16.87 3.33
CA TYR A 229 -2.31 -15.99 3.16
C TYR A 229 -1.71 -15.52 4.48
N SER A 230 -2.19 -16.05 5.61
CA SER A 230 -1.76 -15.68 6.96
C SER A 230 -0.26 -15.91 7.20
N TYR A 231 0.33 -16.92 6.55
CA TYR A 231 1.74 -17.31 6.71
C TYR A 231 2.73 -16.52 5.84
N ILE A 232 2.25 -15.79 4.84
CA ILE A 232 3.10 -15.22 3.78
C ILE A 232 4.12 -14.20 4.30
N LEU A 233 3.80 -13.53 5.39
CA LEU A 233 4.67 -12.53 6.00
C LEU A 233 5.33 -13.03 7.29
N ASP A 234 5.26 -14.34 7.58
CA ASP A 234 5.99 -14.92 8.70
C ASP A 234 7.49 -14.74 8.52
N GLY A 235 8.16 -14.23 9.56
CA GLY A 235 9.59 -13.99 9.55
C GLY A 235 10.04 -12.66 8.93
N ILE A 236 9.11 -11.83 8.42
CA ILE A 236 9.41 -10.46 8.03
C ILE A 236 9.37 -9.59 9.30
N LYS A 237 10.50 -8.98 9.65
CA LYS A 237 10.68 -8.10 10.81
C LYS A 237 10.94 -6.68 10.40
#